data_AF-A0A3M7TX61-F1
#
_entry.id   AF-A0A3M7TX61-F1
#
_cell.length_a   1.000
_cell.length_b   1.000
_cell.length_c   1.000
_cell.angle_alpha   90.00
_cell.angle_beta   90.00
_cell.angle_gamma   90.00
#
_symmetry.space_group_name_H-M   'P 1'
#
loop_
_entity.id
_entity.type
_entity.pdbx_description
1 polymer ?
#
loop_
_entity_poly.entity_id
_entity_poly.type
_entity_poly.pdbx_seq_one_letter_code
_entity_poly.pdbx_strand_id
1 'polypeptide(L)'
;MNRVVSLMMIIIIAFSLISPMNTSAEEPSPAVKRDNHENNVYHQYYLRHDALRPHFNFYYDLLIDRYQPELKEEWRLIVNERESLIKKYKELKKEGKLKDHVQKGEAWKEKHEMVQESFLKAVKERNDEAIKDVLPDLLALQKEMNDYLKNHVKTEQ
;
A
#
# COMPACT_ATOMS: atom_id res chain seq x y z
N MET A 1 28.86 17.07 -59.51
CA MET A 1 27.66 16.96 -58.64
C MET A 1 28.00 16.81 -57.16
N ASN A 2 28.95 15.97 -56.77
CA ASN A 2 29.20 15.63 -55.34
C ASN A 2 29.69 16.78 -54.44
N ARG A 3 30.36 17.81 -54.99
CA ARG A 3 30.82 18.96 -54.19
C ARG A 3 29.70 19.93 -53.82
N VAL A 4 28.69 20.08 -54.69
CA VAL A 4 27.54 20.97 -54.46
C VAL A 4 26.58 20.34 -53.44
N VAL A 5 26.38 19.02 -53.51
CA VAL A 5 25.57 18.26 -52.54
C VAL A 5 26.21 18.26 -51.15
N SER A 6 27.55 18.15 -51.08
CA SER A 6 28.28 18.23 -49.81
C SER A 6 28.21 19.62 -49.17
N LEU A 7 28.32 20.68 -49.98
CA LEU A 7 28.15 22.06 -49.50
C LEU A 7 26.71 22.35 -49.02
N MET A 8 25.69 21.81 -49.70
CA MET A 8 24.30 21.94 -49.25
C MET A 8 24.03 21.20 -47.93
N MET A 9 24.61 20.01 -47.72
CA MET A 9 24.45 19.31 -46.44
C MET A 9 25.04 20.08 -45.25
N ILE A 10 26.21 20.72 -45.43
CA ILE A 10 26.85 21.50 -44.37
C ILE A 10 26.01 22.74 -44.02
N ILE A 11 25.38 23.38 -45.00
CA ILE A 11 24.51 24.55 -44.77
C ILE A 11 23.22 24.16 -44.02
N ILE A 12 22.64 22.99 -44.30
CA ILE A 12 21.43 22.50 -43.61
C ILE A 12 21.72 22.17 -42.14
N ILE A 13 22.90 21.63 -41.83
CA ILE A 13 23.31 21.32 -40.44
C ILE A 13 23.64 22.60 -39.66
N ALA A 14 24.17 23.64 -40.31
CA ALA A 14 24.46 24.91 -39.63
C ALA A 14 23.18 25.69 -39.24
N PHE A 15 22.08 25.55 -40.00
CA PHE A 15 20.82 26.23 -39.71
C PHE A 15 19.99 25.59 -38.59
N SER A 16 20.21 24.30 -38.28
CA SER A 16 19.45 23.61 -37.20
C SER A 16 19.92 23.98 -35.79
N LEU A 17 21.08 24.64 -35.66
CA LEU A 17 21.66 25.04 -34.36
C LEU A 17 21.21 26.42 -33.86
N ILE A 18 20.38 27.16 -34.61
CA ILE A 18 19.94 28.52 -34.26
C ILE A 18 18.41 28.57 -34.06
N SER A 19 17.82 27.52 -33.49
CA SER A 19 16.45 27.62 -32.98
C SER A 19 16.48 28.24 -31.58
N PRO A 20 15.96 29.46 -31.36
CA PRO A 20 15.81 29.98 -30.01
C PRO A 20 14.80 29.09 -29.26
N MET A 21 15.27 28.43 -28.20
CA MET A 21 14.41 27.80 -27.19
C MET A 21 13.62 28.90 -26.48
N ASN A 22 12.51 29.33 -27.05
CA ASN A 22 11.46 30.03 -26.30
C ASN A 22 10.74 29.00 -25.42
N THR A 23 11.45 28.50 -24.41
CA THR A 23 10.82 27.82 -23.29
C THR A 23 10.39 28.92 -22.33
N SER A 24 9.20 29.47 -22.55
CA SER A 24 8.55 30.28 -21.53
C SER A 24 8.15 29.32 -20.41
N ALA A 25 8.94 29.31 -19.33
CA ALA A 25 8.53 28.67 -18.10
C ALA A 25 7.40 29.52 -17.52
N GLU A 26 6.16 29.17 -17.86
CA GLU A 26 4.99 29.64 -17.13
C GLU A 26 5.15 29.19 -15.69
N GLU A 27 5.42 30.14 -14.79
CA GLU A 27 5.50 29.86 -13.36
C GLU A 27 4.20 29.18 -12.94
N PRO A 28 4.24 27.93 -12.43
CA PRO A 28 3.03 27.25 -12.05
C PRO A 28 2.40 28.01 -10.88
N SER A 29 1.24 28.63 -11.16
CA SER A 29 0.30 29.13 -10.17
C SER A 29 0.23 28.17 -8.97
N PRO A 30 0.37 28.68 -7.73
CA PRO A 30 0.45 27.86 -6.52
C PRO A 30 -0.85 27.09 -6.20
N ALA A 31 -1.88 27.19 -7.03
CA ALA A 31 -3.20 26.63 -6.77
C ALA A 31 -3.42 25.17 -7.26
N VAL A 32 -2.55 24.59 -8.09
CA VAL A 32 -2.85 23.30 -8.79
C VAL A 32 -2.07 22.08 -8.23
N LYS A 33 -1.21 22.25 -7.22
CA LYS A 33 -0.31 21.17 -6.75
C LYS A 33 -0.72 20.43 -5.46
N ARG A 34 -1.88 20.70 -4.85
CA ARG A 34 -2.29 19.97 -3.64
C ARG A 34 -2.93 18.61 -3.92
N ASP A 35 -3.80 18.50 -4.91
CA ASP A 35 -4.61 17.28 -5.12
C ASP A 35 -3.83 16.09 -5.69
N ASN A 36 -2.71 16.33 -6.37
CA ASN A 36 -1.89 15.27 -6.97
C ASN A 36 -0.83 14.68 -6.03
N HIS A 37 -0.45 15.38 -4.96
CA HIS A 37 0.59 14.89 -4.06
C HIS A 37 0.05 13.84 -3.08
N GLU A 38 -1.12 14.10 -2.46
CA GLU A 38 -1.75 13.17 -1.52
C GLU A 38 -2.12 11.83 -2.18
N ASN A 39 -2.66 11.87 -3.41
CA ASN A 39 -3.00 10.66 -4.17
C ASN A 39 -1.78 9.78 -4.48
N ASN A 40 -0.64 10.39 -4.80
CA ASN A 40 0.58 9.65 -5.14
C ASN A 40 1.21 8.99 -3.90
N VAL A 41 1.23 9.70 -2.76
CA VAL A 41 1.71 9.18 -1.47
C VAL A 41 0.82 8.04 -0.98
N TYR A 42 -0.51 8.19 -1.05
CA TYR A 42 -1.46 7.14 -0.66
C TYR A 42 -1.32 5.89 -1.53
N HIS A 43 -1.16 6.06 -2.84
CA HIS A 43 -1.01 4.93 -3.76
C HIS A 43 0.29 4.15 -3.52
N GLN A 44 1.40 4.85 -3.31
CA GLN A 44 2.70 4.23 -3.03
C GLN A 44 2.71 3.49 -1.68
N TYR A 45 2.07 4.05 -0.66
CA TYR A 45 1.91 3.41 0.65
C TYR A 45 1.06 2.15 0.53
N TYR A 46 -0.11 2.22 -0.11
CA TYR A 46 -1.01 1.08 -0.28
C TYR A 46 -0.35 -0.08 -1.03
N LEU A 47 0.36 0.21 -2.13
CA LEU A 47 1.09 -0.80 -2.90
C LEU A 47 2.18 -1.48 -2.07
N ARG A 48 2.90 -0.72 -1.24
CA ARG A 48 3.90 -1.26 -0.32
C ARG A 48 3.27 -2.18 0.73
N HIS A 49 2.14 -1.80 1.30
CA HIS A 49 1.44 -2.64 2.29
C HIS A 49 0.88 -3.93 1.70
N ASP A 50 0.33 -3.89 0.48
CA ASP A 50 -0.16 -5.11 -0.20
C ASP A 50 0.99 -6.07 -0.52
N ALA A 51 2.13 -5.54 -0.98
CA ALA A 51 3.32 -6.33 -1.29
C ALA A 51 4.01 -6.93 -0.05
N LEU A 52 3.97 -6.23 1.09
CA LEU A 52 4.60 -6.71 2.33
C LEU A 52 3.72 -7.70 3.11
N ARG A 53 2.42 -7.78 2.85
CA ARG A 53 1.50 -8.64 3.60
C ARG A 53 1.95 -10.11 3.69
N PRO A 54 2.38 -10.78 2.61
CA PRO A 54 2.85 -12.17 2.71
C PRO A 54 4.03 -12.34 3.68
N HIS A 55 4.92 -11.35 3.77
CA HIS A 55 6.05 -11.36 4.69
C HIS A 55 5.61 -11.22 6.14
N PHE A 56 4.68 -10.30 6.43
CA PHE A 56 4.09 -10.20 7.76
C PHE A 56 3.34 -11.48 8.14
N ASN A 57 2.60 -12.06 7.19
CA ASN A 57 1.88 -13.29 7.45
C ASN A 57 2.82 -14.43 7.83
N PHE A 58 3.91 -14.60 7.07
CA PHE A 58 4.93 -15.59 7.37
C PHE A 58 5.63 -15.32 8.71
N TYR A 59 5.92 -14.05 9.01
CA TYR A 59 6.53 -13.68 10.28
C TYR A 59 5.65 -14.05 11.47
N TYR A 60 4.36 -13.74 11.42
CA TYR A 60 3.40 -14.15 12.45
C TYR A 60 3.27 -15.67 12.53
N ASP A 61 3.27 -16.35 11.38
CA ASP A 61 3.23 -17.82 11.30
C ASP A 61 4.37 -18.48 12.09
N LEU A 62 5.59 -17.94 11.99
CA LEU A 62 6.77 -18.40 12.74
C LEU A 62 6.68 -18.10 14.23
N LEU A 63 6.19 -16.92 14.60
CA LEU A 63 6.04 -16.55 16.01
C LEU A 63 4.97 -17.41 16.69
N ILE A 64 3.87 -17.69 16.00
CA ILE A 64 2.80 -18.56 16.49
C ILE A 64 3.32 -19.98 16.68
N ASP A 65 4.05 -20.55 15.70
CA ASP A 65 4.66 -21.88 15.86
C ASP A 65 5.55 -21.99 17.08
N ARG A 66 6.28 -20.91 17.39
CA ARG A 66 7.24 -20.88 18.50
C ARG A 66 6.58 -20.66 19.86
N TYR A 67 5.65 -19.71 19.97
CA TYR A 67 5.18 -19.20 21.26
C TYR A 67 3.76 -19.62 21.63
N GLN A 68 2.87 -19.81 20.64
CA GLN A 68 1.47 -20.22 20.84
C GLN A 68 0.98 -21.14 19.71
N PRO A 69 1.55 -22.35 19.56
CA PRO A 69 1.21 -23.26 18.45
C PRO A 69 -0.28 -23.66 18.40
N GLU A 70 -0.99 -23.57 19.52
CA GLU A 70 -2.44 -23.75 19.62
C GLU A 70 -3.24 -22.76 18.77
N LEU A 71 -2.71 -21.57 18.49
CA LEU A 71 -3.36 -20.55 17.66
C LEU A 71 -3.14 -20.77 16.16
N LYS A 72 -2.34 -21.77 15.76
CA LYS A 72 -1.90 -21.94 14.37
C LYS A 72 -3.05 -22.15 13.39
N GLU A 73 -4.02 -22.98 13.76
CA GLU A 73 -5.15 -23.27 12.88
C GLU A 73 -6.07 -22.05 12.74
N GLU A 74 -6.31 -21.34 13.85
CA GLU A 74 -7.04 -20.07 13.82
C GLU A 74 -6.36 -19.06 12.90
N TRP A 75 -5.04 -18.92 13.01
CA TRP A 75 -4.26 -18.02 12.17
C TRP A 75 -4.41 -18.33 10.67
N ARG A 76 -4.33 -19.61 10.29
CA ARG A 76 -4.54 -20.04 8.90
C ARG A 76 -5.93 -19.68 8.39
N LEU A 77 -6.96 -19.87 9.21
CA LEU A 77 -8.33 -19.49 8.85
C LEU A 77 -8.45 -17.97 8.63
N ILE A 78 -7.86 -17.16 9.51
CA ILE A 78 -7.85 -15.69 9.38
C ILE A 78 -7.19 -15.27 8.06
N VAL A 79 -6.01 -15.81 7.73
CA VAL A 79 -5.27 -15.47 6.52
C VAL A 79 -6.03 -15.90 5.26
N ASN A 80 -6.54 -17.13 5.22
CA ASN A 80 -7.29 -17.64 4.07
C ASN A 80 -8.56 -16.81 3.82
N GLU A 81 -9.27 -16.46 4.89
CA GLU A 81 -10.44 -15.59 4.81
C GLU A 81 -10.06 -14.19 4.29
N ARG A 82 -8.96 -13.60 4.82
CA ARG A 82 -8.44 -12.30 4.37
C ARG A 82 -8.19 -12.29 2.87
N GLU A 83 -7.52 -13.32 2.35
CA GLU A 83 -7.18 -13.39 0.92
C GLU A 83 -8.42 -13.46 0.04
N SER A 84 -9.41 -14.27 0.43
CA SER A 84 -10.71 -14.35 -0.26
C SER A 84 -11.42 -13.00 -0.26
N LEU A 85 -11.49 -12.33 0.89
CA LEU A 85 -12.12 -11.01 1.02
C LEU A 85 -11.42 -9.94 0.17
N ILE A 86 -10.09 -9.94 0.12
CA ILE A 86 -9.33 -9.00 -0.70
C ILE A 86 -9.58 -9.24 -2.19
N LYS A 87 -9.63 -10.50 -2.65
CA LYS A 87 -9.95 -10.82 -4.05
C LYS A 87 -11.33 -10.26 -4.42
N LYS A 88 -12.35 -10.57 -3.61
CA LYS A 88 -13.71 -10.08 -3.83
C LYS A 88 -13.80 -8.54 -3.75
N TYR A 89 -13.10 -7.92 -2.81
CA TYR A 89 -13.02 -6.45 -2.71
C TYR A 89 -12.39 -5.84 -3.98
N LYS A 90 -11.31 -6.43 -4.51
CA LYS A 90 -10.66 -5.97 -5.75
C LYS A 90 -11.58 -6.10 -6.96
N GLU A 91 -12.41 -7.14 -7.04
CA GLU A 91 -13.42 -7.33 -8.09
C GLU A 91 -14.52 -6.25 -8.01
N LEU A 92 -15.14 -6.09 -6.84
CA LEU A 92 -16.16 -5.05 -6.62
C LEU A 92 -15.64 -3.63 -6.89
N LYS A 93 -14.36 -3.38 -6.56
CA LYS A 93 -13.71 -2.09 -6.87
C LYS A 93 -13.62 -1.86 -8.38
N LYS A 94 -13.25 -2.88 -9.16
CA LYS A 94 -13.18 -2.79 -10.64
C LYS A 94 -14.54 -2.54 -11.25
N GLU A 95 -15.59 -3.09 -10.65
CA GLU A 95 -16.97 -2.92 -11.10
C GLU A 95 -17.59 -1.57 -10.69
N GLY A 96 -16.87 -0.75 -9.92
CA GLY A 96 -17.37 0.54 -9.43
C GLY A 96 -18.47 0.41 -8.37
N LYS A 97 -18.60 -0.77 -7.74
CA LYS A 97 -19.69 -1.15 -6.84
C LYS A 97 -19.39 -0.89 -5.36
N LEU A 98 -18.17 -0.48 -5.04
CA LEU A 98 -17.81 -0.11 -3.68
C LEU A 98 -18.18 1.35 -3.40
N LYS A 99 -18.85 1.57 -2.26
CA LYS A 99 -19.00 2.90 -1.67
C LYS A 99 -17.65 3.41 -1.18
N ASP A 100 -17.50 4.73 -1.10
CA ASP A 100 -16.32 5.39 -0.55
C ASP A 100 -15.95 4.86 0.84
N HIS A 101 -14.66 4.90 1.14
CA HIS A 101 -14.11 4.38 2.39
C HIS A 101 -14.75 5.06 3.60
N VAL A 102 -15.43 4.25 4.44
CA VAL A 102 -15.87 4.70 5.77
C VAL A 102 -14.63 4.83 6.63
N GLN A 103 -14.29 6.05 7.04
CA GLN A 103 -13.20 6.26 7.98
C GLN A 103 -13.46 5.48 9.27
N LYS A 104 -12.43 4.77 9.74
CA LYS A 104 -12.43 4.13 11.05
C LYS A 104 -12.44 5.20 12.13
N GLY A 105 -13.28 5.02 13.15
CA GLY A 105 -13.29 5.89 14.32
C GLY A 105 -11.96 5.84 15.09
N GLU A 106 -11.67 6.90 15.86
CA GLU A 106 -10.42 7.04 16.61
C GLU A 106 -10.15 5.85 17.54
N ALA A 107 -11.17 5.36 18.26
CA ALA A 107 -11.02 4.19 19.14
C ALA A 107 -10.51 2.93 18.40
N TRP A 108 -10.86 2.76 17.12
CA TRP A 108 -10.34 1.65 16.32
C TRP A 108 -8.85 1.84 16.02
N LYS A 109 -8.43 3.07 15.69
CA LYS A 109 -7.03 3.42 15.39
C LYS A 109 -6.17 3.26 16.63
N GLU A 110 -6.58 3.84 17.76
CA GLU A 110 -5.86 3.76 19.04
C GLU A 110 -5.67 2.31 19.47
N LYS A 111 -6.71 1.47 19.34
CA LYS A 111 -6.60 0.03 19.64
C LYS A 111 -5.55 -0.64 18.74
N HIS A 112 -5.59 -0.38 17.44
CA HIS A 112 -4.64 -0.99 16.50
C HIS A 112 -3.21 -0.52 16.75
N GLU A 113 -3.03 0.76 17.01
CA GLU A 113 -1.74 1.35 17.34
C GLU A 113 -1.16 0.74 18.62
N MET A 114 -1.92 0.69 19.71
CA MET A 114 -1.47 0.19 21.01
C MET A 114 -0.96 -1.25 20.95
N VAL A 115 -1.69 -2.15 20.28
CA VAL A 115 -1.28 -3.56 20.14
C VAL A 115 -0.05 -3.68 19.24
N GLN A 116 0.01 -2.93 18.13
CA GLN A 116 1.17 -2.95 17.23
C GLN A 116 2.43 -2.39 17.89
N GLU A 117 2.30 -1.34 18.70
CA GLU A 117 3.41 -0.79 19.48
C GLU A 117 3.91 -1.77 20.53
N SER A 118 2.99 -2.42 21.25
CA SER A 118 3.32 -3.45 22.24
C SER A 118 4.02 -4.64 21.60
N PHE A 119 3.53 -5.11 20.45
CA PHE A 119 4.18 -6.15 19.65
C PHE A 119 5.57 -5.73 19.16
N LEU A 120 5.69 -4.52 18.60
CA LEU A 120 6.97 -4.00 18.12
C LEU A 120 7.99 -3.88 19.24
N LYS A 121 7.56 -3.42 20.42
CA LYS A 121 8.40 -3.34 21.61
C LYS A 121 8.88 -4.73 22.03
N ALA A 122 7.96 -5.69 22.17
CA ALA A 122 8.28 -7.06 22.56
C ALA A 122 9.30 -7.71 21.62
N VAL A 123 9.14 -7.53 20.30
CA VAL A 123 10.08 -8.01 19.28
C VAL A 123 11.43 -7.32 19.38
N LYS A 124 11.47 -5.98 19.52
CA LYS A 124 12.73 -5.22 19.62
C LYS A 124 13.54 -5.60 20.85
N GLU A 125 12.86 -5.79 21.97
CA GLU A 125 13.46 -6.18 23.25
C GLU A 125 13.77 -7.68 23.33
N ARG A 126 13.37 -8.46 22.32
CA ARG A 126 13.48 -9.94 22.31
C ARG A 126 12.87 -10.57 23.56
N ASN A 127 11.75 -10.01 24.01
CA ASN A 127 11.05 -10.47 25.20
C ASN A 127 10.07 -11.57 24.81
N ASP A 128 10.52 -12.82 24.95
CA ASP A 128 9.78 -14.02 24.55
C ASP A 128 8.39 -14.12 25.21
N GLU A 129 8.27 -13.79 26.50
CA GLU A 129 6.97 -13.81 27.20
C GLU A 129 6.06 -12.68 26.70
N ALA A 130 6.58 -11.46 26.50
CA ALA A 130 5.76 -10.38 25.95
C ALA A 130 5.32 -10.64 24.50
N ILE A 131 6.16 -11.29 23.69
CA ILE A 131 5.76 -11.75 22.35
C ILE A 131 4.64 -12.76 22.48
N LYS A 132 4.78 -13.74 23.36
CA LYS A 132 3.74 -14.73 23.61
C LYS A 132 2.42 -14.06 24.00
N ASP A 133 2.45 -13.14 24.96
CA ASP A 133 1.23 -12.52 25.52
C ASP A 133 0.47 -11.65 24.50
N VAL A 134 1.16 -10.99 23.58
CA VAL A 134 0.52 -10.08 22.60
C VAL A 134 -0.04 -10.79 21.36
N LEU A 135 0.35 -12.04 21.08
CA LEU A 135 -0.11 -12.77 19.89
C LEU A 135 -1.64 -12.93 19.80
N PRO A 136 -2.39 -13.26 20.88
CA PRO A 136 -3.85 -13.33 20.83
C PRO A 136 -4.50 -12.00 20.43
N ASP A 137 -4.00 -10.89 20.97
CA ASP A 137 -4.50 -9.54 20.65
C ASP A 137 -4.20 -9.18 19.19
N LEU A 138 -3.01 -9.54 18.71
CA LEU A 138 -2.63 -9.35 17.32
C LEU A 138 -3.58 -10.12 16.38
N LEU A 139 -3.91 -11.37 16.70
CA LEU A 139 -4.88 -12.17 15.94
C LEU A 139 -6.28 -11.56 15.98
N ALA A 140 -6.70 -11.02 17.12
CA ALA A 140 -7.98 -10.32 17.25
C ALA A 140 -8.06 -9.12 16.31
N LEU A 141 -7.00 -8.31 16.17
CA LEU A 141 -6.97 -7.21 15.20
C LEU A 141 -7.09 -7.72 13.75
N GLN A 142 -6.43 -8.84 13.43
CA GLN A 142 -6.52 -9.43 12.10
C GLN A 142 -7.95 -9.93 11.81
N LYS A 143 -8.64 -10.51 12.80
CA LYS A 143 -10.07 -10.87 12.70
C LYS A 143 -10.96 -9.64 12.49
N GLU A 144 -10.78 -8.57 13.27
CA GLU A 144 -11.55 -7.33 13.13
C GLU A 144 -11.41 -6.71 11.74
N MET A 145 -10.20 -6.77 11.19
CA MET A 145 -9.96 -6.28 9.85
C MET A 145 -10.63 -7.19 8.81
N ASN A 146 -10.81 -8.50 9.05
CA ASN A 146 -11.59 -9.38 8.17
C ASN A 146 -13.07 -8.98 8.22
N ASP A 147 -13.61 -8.74 9.42
CA ASP A 147 -14.99 -8.34 9.60
C ASP A 147 -15.28 -6.98 8.97
N TYR A 148 -14.32 -6.06 9.01
CA TYR A 148 -14.38 -4.83 8.24
C TYR A 148 -14.51 -5.08 6.73
N LEU A 149 -13.62 -5.90 6.15
CA LEU A 149 -13.71 -6.23 4.72
C LEU A 149 -15.02 -6.95 4.38
N LYS A 150 -15.49 -7.87 5.24
CA LYS A 150 -16.78 -8.54 5.07
C LYS A 150 -17.91 -7.54 4.97
N ASN A 151 -17.96 -6.55 5.86
CA ASN A 151 -19.03 -5.55 5.85
C ASN A 151 -19.06 -4.77 4.54
N HIS A 152 -17.89 -4.43 3.98
CA HIS A 152 -17.82 -3.76 2.68
C HIS A 152 -18.24 -4.67 1.52
N VAL A 153 -17.85 -5.94 1.58
CA VAL A 153 -18.12 -6.95 0.54
C VAL A 153 -19.56 -7.49 0.59
N LYS A 154 -20.23 -7.40 1.74
CA LYS A 154 -21.62 -7.85 1.96
C LYS A 154 -22.67 -6.80 1.60
N THR A 155 -22.30 -5.54 1.43
CA THR A 155 -23.24 -4.45 1.04
C THR A 155 -23.93 -4.66 -0.33
N GLU A 156 -23.73 -5.80 -0.98
CA GLU A 156 -24.31 -6.21 -2.27
C GLU A 156 -25.06 -7.56 -2.23
N GLN A 157 -25.51 -8.02 -1.07
CA GLN A 157 -26.53 -9.07 -0.97
C GLN A 157 -27.84 -8.47 -0.48
#